data_AF-X0PIH5-F1
#
_entry.id   AF-X0PIH5-F1
#
_cell.length_a   1.000
_cell.length_b   1.000
_cell.length_c   1.000
_cell.angle_alpha   90.00
_cell.angle_beta   90.00
_cell.angle_gamma   90.00
#
_symmetry.space_group_name_H-M   'P 1'
#
loop_
_entity.id
_entity.type
_entity.pdbx_description
1 polymer ?
#
loop_
_entity_poly.entity_id
_entity_poly.type
_entity_poly.pdbx_seq_one_letter_code
_entity_poly.pdbx_strand_id
1 'polypeptide(L)' 'MDDHIGQHVLVTSQIGRRKTTKRHGILRETFPAVFIVELDPGKSSFERVSYSYTDILTKNIAVNFDDEQVD' A
#
# COMPACT_ATOMS: atom_id res chain seq x y z
N MET A 1 -7.81 7.63 -2.10
CA MET A 1 -7.27 6.90 -0.93
C MET A 1 -8.32 6.79 0.15
N ASP A 2 -8.85 7.89 0.66
CA ASP A 2 -9.89 7.90 1.70
C ASP A 2 -11.11 7.02 1.33
N ASP A 3 -11.56 7.09 0.07
CA ASP A 3 -12.68 6.27 -0.42
C ASP A 3 -12.39 4.76 -0.51
N HIS A 4 -11.15 4.34 -0.27
CA HIS A 4 -10.70 2.95 -0.41
C HIS A 4 -10.27 2.35 0.94
N ILE A 5 -10.56 3.03 2.06
CA ILE A 5 -10.28 2.48 3.39
C ILE A 5 -11.03 1.15 3.55
N GLY A 6 -10.30 0.12 4.00
CA GLY A 6 -10.80 -1.24 4.14
C GLY A 6 -10.56 -2.14 2.92
N GLN A 7 -10.21 -1.58 1.76
CA GLN A 7 -9.97 -2.37 0.56
C GLN A 7 -8.59 -3.03 0.54
N HIS A 8 -8.50 -4.14 -0.19
CA HIS A 8 -7.25 -4.82 -0.47
C HIS A 8 -6.37 -3.97 -1.39
N VAL A 9 -5.09 -3.94 -1.08
CA VAL A 9 -4.08 -3.20 -1.83
C VAL A 9 -2.88 -4.07 -2.16
N LEU A 10 -2.35 -3.87 -3.36
CA LEU A 10 -1.02 -4.32 -3.74
C LEU A 10 -0.07 -3.13 -3.75
N VAL A 11 0.88 -3.12 -2.83
CA VAL A 11 1.95 -2.11 -2.77
C VAL A 11 3.18 -2.65 -3.50
N THR A 12 3.59 -1.96 -4.56
CA THR A 12 4.87 -2.21 -5.25
C THR A 12 5.87 -1.13 -4.85
N SER A 13 7.01 -1.50 -4.25
CA SER A 13 8.04 -0.55 -3.81
C SER A 13 9.40 -0.85 -4.44
N GLN A 14 10.20 0.19 -4.69
CA GLN A 14 11.57 0.05 -5.20
C GLN A 14 12.55 -0.16 -4.05
N ILE A 15 13.13 -1.36 -3.93
CA ILE A 15 14.26 -1.62 -3.03
C ILE A 15 15.56 -1.41 -3.81
N GLY A 16 15.99 -0.14 -3.87
CA GLY A 16 17.19 0.28 -4.57
C GLY A 16 17.06 0.27 -6.11
N ARG A 17 18.19 0.41 -6.80
CA ARG A 17 18.22 0.73 -8.25
C ARG A 17 17.78 -0.40 -9.20
N ARG A 18 17.73 -1.65 -8.75
CA ARG A 18 17.48 -2.82 -9.63
C ARG A 18 16.38 -3.76 -9.15
N LYS A 19 15.78 -3.53 -7.98
CA LYS A 19 14.86 -4.49 -7.39
C LYS A 19 13.57 -3.81 -6.94
N THR A 20 12.45 -4.44 -7.26
CA THR A 20 11.12 -4.07 -6.77
C THR A 20 10.58 -5.19 -5.89
N THR A 21 9.78 -4.83 -4.89
CA THR A 21 9.03 -5.76 -4.06
C THR A 21 7.54 -5.48 -4.17
N LYS A 22 6.74 -6.54 -4.10
CA LYS A 22 5.29 -6.48 -4.13
C LYS A 22 4.75 -7.09 -2.83
N ARG A 23 3.89 -6.38 -2.13
CA ARG A 23 3.26 -6.86 -0.89
C ARG A 23 1.77 -6.54 -0.92
N HIS A 24 0.96 -7.54 -0.59
CA HIS A 24 -0.47 -7.36 -0.38
C HIS A 24 -0.73 -6.85 1.05
N GLY A 25 -1.87 -6.18 1.23
CA GLY A 25 -2.34 -5.72 2.52
C GLY A 25 -3.72 -5.08 2.42
N ILE A 26 -4.12 -4.41 3.50
CA ILE A 26 -5.38 -3.68 3.61
C ILE A 26 -5.07 -2.21 3.95
N LEU A 27 -5.68 -1.28 3.22
CA LEU A 27 -5.63 0.15 3.58
C LEU A 27 -6.44 0.37 4.85
N ARG A 28 -5.80 0.76 5.97
CA ARG A 28 -6.47 0.89 7.28
C ARG A 28 -6.88 2.31 7.61
N GLU A 29 -5.97 3.25 7.39
CA GLU A 29 -6.15 4.64 7.83
C GLU A 29 -5.52 5.58 6.80
N THR A 30 -6.09 6.77 6.66
CA THR A 30 -5.52 7.85 5.88
C THR A 30 -5.44 9.12 6.72
N PHE A 31 -4.38 9.89 6.50
CA PHE A 31 -4.11 11.17 7.13
C PHE A 31 -3.69 12.17 6.04
N PRO A 32 -3.62 13.48 6.32
CA PRO A 32 -3.25 14.48 5.31
C PRO A 32 -1.88 14.26 4.64
N ALA A 33 -0.93 13.64 5.34
CA ALA A 33 0.44 13.45 4.82
C ALA A 33 0.79 12.00 4.48
N VAL A 34 0.12 11.02 5.09
CA VAL A 34 0.45 9.60 5.00
C VAL A 34 -0.81 8.74 5.05
N PHE A 35 -0.68 7.50 4.59
CA PHE A 35 -1.68 6.45 4.75
C PHE A 35 -1.05 5.20 5.35
N ILE A 36 -1.84 4.42 6.08
CA ILE A 36 -1.41 3.23 6.80
C ILE A 36 -1.93 1.99 6.09
N VAL A 37 -1.02 1.09 5.72
CA VAL A 37 -1.34 -0.24 5.18
C VAL A 37 -0.96 -1.30 6.21
N GLU A 38 -1.90 -2.17 6.52
CA GLU A 38 -1.61 -3.40 7.24
C GLU A 38 -1.27 -4.48 6.22
N LEU A 39 0.02 -4.85 6.16
CA LEU A 39 0.52 -5.80 5.17
C LEU A 39 0.22 -7.22 5.60
N ASP A 40 -0.12 -8.05 4.63
CA ASP A 40 -0.38 -9.47 4.86
C ASP A 40 0.85 -10.11 5.49
N PRO A 41 0.66 -10.95 6.51
CA PRO A 41 1.75 -11.62 7.18
C PRO A 41 2.40 -12.54 6.16
N GLY A 42 3.71 -12.34 5.95
CA GLY A 42 4.52 -13.29 5.20
C GLY A 42 4.81 -14.52 6.05
N LYS A 43 6.10 -14.81 6.27
CA LYS A 43 6.54 -15.87 7.20
C LYS A 43 6.59 -15.45 8.67
N SER A 44 6.25 -14.21 9.00
CA SER A 44 6.22 -13.69 10.37
C SER A 44 5.19 -12.57 10.46
N SER A 45 4.81 -12.21 11.70
CA SER A 45 3.67 -11.39 12.15
C SER A 45 3.27 -10.20 11.25
N PHE A 46 1.98 -9.84 11.30
CA PHE A 46 1.39 -8.66 10.65
C PHE A 46 2.24 -7.39 10.86
N GLU A 47 2.50 -6.65 9.78
CA GLU A 47 3.32 -5.43 9.78
C GLU A 47 2.46 -4.25 9.31
N ARG A 48 2.31 -3.22 10.15
CA ARG A 48 1.71 -1.95 9.75
C ARG A 48 2.78 -0.99 9.26
N VAL A 49 2.61 -0.49 8.05
CA VAL A 49 3.55 0.43 7.41
C VAL A 49 2.84 1.70 7.01
N SER A 50 3.47 2.85 7.27
CA SER A 50 3.02 4.14 6.76
C SER A 50 3.73 4.48 5.45
N TYR A 51 2.98 5.01 4.50
CA TYR A 51 3.49 5.51 3.23
C TYR A 51 3.04 6.96 3.04
N SER A 52 3.86 7.79 2.40
CA SER A 52 3.49 9.16 2.07
C SER A 52 2.86 9.25 0.68
N TYR A 53 2.00 10.25 0.45
CA TYR A 53 1.52 10.53 -0.91
C TYR A 53 2.66 10.96 -1.85
N THR A 54 3.70 11.60 -1.29
CA THR A 54 4.92 11.92 -2.03
C THR A 54 5.57 10.68 -2.61
N ASP A 55 5.57 9.53 -1.91
CA ASP A 55 6.16 8.29 -2.43
C ASP A 55 5.46 7.77 -3.68
N ILE A 56 4.14 8.00 -3.81
CA ILE A 56 3.38 7.69 -5.03
C ILE A 56 3.77 8.69 -6.13
N LEU A 57 3.79 9.98 -5.81
CA LEU A 57 4.11 11.05 -6.77
C LEU A 57 5.54 10.94 -7.33
N THR A 58 6.50 10.58 -6.49
CA THR A 58 7.91 10.34 -6.88
C THR A 58 8.14 8.95 -7.45
N LYS A 59 7.12 8.09 -7.51
CA LYS A 59 7.17 6.71 -8.00
C LYS A 59 8.13 5.82 -7.20
N ASN A 60 8.39 6.18 -5.94
CA ASN A 60 9.07 5.30 -4.97
C ASN A 60 8.23 4.05 -4.72
N ILE A 61 6.90 4.23 -4.73
CA ILE A 61 5.92 3.15 -4.65
C ILE A 61 4.83 3.32 -5.73
N ALA A 62 4.11 2.23 -5.98
CA ALA A 62 2.83 2.21 -6.65
C ALA A 62 1.82 1.43 -5.80
N VAL A 63 0.57 1.89 -5.76
CA VAL A 63 -0.53 1.24 -5.05
C VAL A 63 -1.59 0.88 -6.07
N ASN A 64 -2.03 -0.37 -6.05
CA ASN A 64 -3.15 -0.86 -6.85
C ASN A 64 -4.22 -1.38 -5.89
N PHE A 65 -5.45 -0.92 -6.06
CA PHE A 65 -6.62 -1.45 -5.37
C PHE A 65 -7.22 -2.57 -6.23
N ASP A 66 -7.74 -3.60 -5.59
CA ASP A 66 -8.60 -4.55 -6.29
C ASP A 66 -9.93 -3.83 -6.55
N ASP A 67 -10.24 -3.55 -7.82
CA ASP A 67 -11.50 -2.90 -8.19
C ASP A 67 -12.65 -3.77 -7.67
N GLU A 68 -13.42 -3.27 -6.71
CA GLU A 68 -14.76 -3.78 -6.47
C GLU A 68 -15.58 -3.44 -7.72
N GLN A 69 -15.66 -4.38 -8.67
CA GLN A 69 -16.76 -4.39 -9.60
C GLN A 69 -18.03 -4.61 -8.78
N VAL A 70 -18.68 -3.51 -8.46
CA VAL A 70 -20.07 -3.49 -8.02
C VAL A 70 -20.91 -3.73 -9.30
N ASP A 71 -21.41 -4.96 -9.46
CA ASP A 71 -22.52 -5.27 -10.38
C ASP A 71 -23.81 -4.56 -9.94
#